data_AF-H2CEX1-F1
#
_entry.id   AF-H2CEX1-F1
#
_cell.length_a   1.000
_cell.length_b   1.000
_cell.length_c   1.000
_cell.angle_alpha   90.00
_cell.angle_beta   90.00
_cell.angle_gamma   90.00
#
_symmetry.space_group_name_H-M   'P 1'
#
loop_
_entity.id
_entity.type
_entity.pdbx_description
1 polymer ?
#
loop_
_entity_poly.entity_id
_entity_poly.type
_entity_poly.pdbx_seq_one_letter_code
_entity_poly.pdbx_strand_id
1 'polypeptide(L)'
;MQPDRSPAESAPTRKSVRSNADFMTEDQDSQRHLAHKPLYLMQRSIDIAEARKIPTYIMRDFHTPSSGPPAGNPPGPHILQKIGEEGVRQLLRLHYNHLLKSSIAHMFPTEPDAVEFAAQKNADFFIQLMGGTPHFSTKHGPPRMRARHMPFEITDRAKDVWLDCFFRAMDDLPFPEEDREEFKAFLVSFAGWMVNSAKDSV
;
A
#
# COMPACT_ATOMS: atom_id res chain seq x y z
N MET A 1 -73.98 42.86 11.11
CA MET A 1 -72.75 43.14 10.34
C MET A 1 -72.38 41.83 9.64
N GLN A 2 -72.50 41.76 8.31
CA GLN A 2 -71.83 40.78 7.44
C GLN A 2 -70.62 41.52 6.83
N PRO A 3 -69.47 40.88 6.48
CA PRO A 3 -69.35 39.85 5.43
C PRO A 3 -68.32 38.75 5.84
N ASP A 4 -67.83 37.76 5.08
CA ASP A 4 -67.60 37.57 3.64
C ASP A 4 -67.29 36.07 3.35
N ARG A 5 -67.39 35.67 2.08
CA ARG A 5 -67.27 34.33 1.49
C ARG A 5 -65.81 33.91 1.18
N SER A 6 -65.50 32.62 1.42
CA SER A 6 -64.64 31.65 0.63
C SER A 6 -63.20 32.03 0.15
N PRO A 7 -62.35 31.10 -0.37
CA PRO A 7 -62.42 29.62 -0.43
C PRO A 7 -61.13 28.85 -0.04
N ALA A 8 -61.31 27.52 0.12
CA ALA A 8 -60.39 26.40 -0.13
C ALA A 8 -58.89 26.64 -0.39
N GLU A 9 -58.05 26.12 0.49
CA GLU A 9 -56.63 25.87 0.23
C GLU A 9 -56.44 24.39 -0.15
N SER A 10 -55.91 24.18 -1.35
CA SER A 10 -55.71 22.90 -2.02
C SER A 10 -54.48 22.17 -1.49
N ALA A 11 -54.67 20.89 -1.17
CA ALA A 11 -53.59 19.98 -0.79
C ALA A 11 -52.55 19.80 -1.91
N PRO A 12 -51.24 19.72 -1.61
CA PRO A 12 -50.23 19.43 -2.61
C PRO A 12 -50.33 17.97 -3.08
N THR A 13 -50.38 17.81 -4.39
CA THR A 13 -50.51 16.55 -5.11
C THR A 13 -49.27 15.66 -4.98
N ARG A 14 -49.53 14.38 -4.74
CA ARG A 14 -48.58 13.27 -4.65
C ARG A 14 -47.74 13.18 -5.93
N LYS A 15 -46.42 13.43 -5.85
CA LYS A 15 -45.51 13.18 -6.98
C LYS A 15 -45.50 11.68 -7.30
N SER A 16 -45.92 11.36 -8.51
CA SER A 16 -45.94 10.01 -9.07
C SER A 16 -44.51 9.48 -9.24
N VAL A 17 -44.25 8.31 -8.64
CA VAL A 17 -43.03 7.53 -8.84
C VAL A 17 -43.18 6.80 -10.17
N ARG A 18 -42.33 7.11 -11.16
CA ARG A 18 -42.24 6.32 -12.40
C ARG A 18 -41.61 4.97 -12.09
N SER A 19 -42.18 3.91 -12.67
CA SER A 19 -41.74 2.52 -12.54
C SER A 19 -40.57 2.21 -13.47
N ASN A 20 -39.79 1.18 -13.12
CA ASN A 20 -38.55 0.74 -13.78
C ASN A 20 -38.72 0.08 -15.17
N ALA A 21 -39.77 0.41 -15.93
CA ALA A 21 -40.07 -0.24 -17.21
C ALA A 21 -39.79 0.64 -18.45
N ASP A 22 -39.24 1.84 -18.28
CA ASP A 22 -39.01 2.82 -19.37
C ASP A 22 -37.54 2.95 -19.82
N PHE A 23 -36.66 1.98 -19.49
CA PHE A 23 -35.24 2.03 -19.90
C PHE A 23 -34.84 0.88 -20.84
N MET A 24 -35.72 0.45 -21.74
CA MET A 24 -35.34 -0.49 -22.78
C MET A 24 -36.11 -0.21 -24.07
N THR A 25 -35.57 0.66 -24.91
CA THR A 25 -35.57 0.55 -26.38
C THR A 25 -34.75 1.69 -26.97
N GLU A 26 -34.04 1.40 -28.08
CA GLU A 26 -33.28 2.31 -28.95
C GLU A 26 -31.79 2.52 -28.59
N ASP A 27 -30.97 1.52 -28.93
CA ASP A 27 -29.81 1.75 -29.82
C ASP A 27 -29.44 0.43 -30.52
N GLN A 28 -30.22 0.07 -31.54
CA GLN A 28 -29.88 -0.98 -32.50
C GLN A 28 -29.21 -0.34 -33.71
N ASP A 29 -27.94 0.09 -33.61
CA ASP A 29 -27.15 0.31 -34.84
C ASP A 29 -25.62 0.23 -34.69
N SER A 30 -25.12 -0.62 -33.79
CA SER A 30 -23.66 -0.85 -33.64
C SER A 30 -23.24 -2.32 -33.72
N GLN A 31 -24.05 -3.18 -34.34
CA GLN A 31 -23.70 -4.57 -34.64
C GLN A 31 -23.68 -4.83 -36.15
N ARG A 32 -22.74 -4.21 -36.87
CA ARG A 32 -22.26 -4.70 -38.16
C ARG A 32 -20.78 -4.36 -38.36
N HIS A 33 -19.90 -5.20 -37.82
CA HIS A 33 -18.65 -5.68 -38.46
C HIS A 33 -17.87 -6.56 -37.48
N LEU A 34 -18.35 -7.78 -37.24
CA LEU A 34 -17.50 -8.89 -36.77
C LEU A 34 -17.05 -9.67 -38.01
N ALA A 35 -15.87 -9.35 -38.52
CA ALA A 35 -15.12 -10.24 -39.41
C ALA A 35 -13.94 -10.80 -38.61
N HIS A 36 -14.04 -12.09 -38.27
CA HIS A 36 -13.02 -12.89 -37.63
C HIS A 36 -11.66 -12.80 -38.34
N LYS A 37 -10.59 -12.51 -37.60
CA LYS A 37 -9.24 -12.99 -37.91
C LYS A 37 -8.60 -13.51 -36.62
N PRO A 38 -8.15 -14.78 -36.57
CA PRO A 38 -7.50 -15.34 -35.39
C PRO A 38 -6.09 -14.76 -35.24
N LEU A 39 -5.77 -14.22 -34.06
CA LEU A 39 -4.39 -13.88 -33.68
C LEU A 39 -3.81 -15.00 -32.80
N TYR A 40 -3.55 -16.14 -33.41
CA TYR A 40 -2.60 -17.12 -32.88
C TYR A 40 -1.91 -17.82 -34.06
N LEU A 41 -0.60 -18.06 -33.91
CA LEU A 41 0.36 -18.63 -34.87
C LEU A 41 0.93 -17.66 -35.91
N MET A 42 1.93 -16.90 -35.48
CA MET A 42 3.10 -16.61 -36.31
C MET A 42 4.29 -17.30 -35.63
N GLN A 43 4.55 -18.57 -36.00
CA GLN A 43 5.85 -19.19 -35.73
C GLN A 43 6.88 -18.45 -36.58
N ARG A 44 7.46 -17.39 -36.01
CA ARG A 44 8.74 -16.90 -36.47
C ARG A 44 9.78 -17.84 -35.90
N SER A 45 10.37 -18.65 -36.77
CA SER A 45 11.62 -19.34 -36.50
C SER A 45 12.62 -18.28 -36.07
N ILE A 46 12.96 -18.25 -34.79
CA ILE A 46 14.11 -17.49 -34.33
C ILE A 46 15.31 -18.32 -34.78
N ASP A 47 16.08 -17.81 -35.73
CA ASP A 47 17.37 -18.37 -36.09
C ASP A 47 18.22 -18.49 -34.83
N ILE A 48 18.63 -19.71 -34.49
CA ILE A 48 19.37 -20.08 -33.26
C ILE A 48 20.67 -19.26 -33.09
N ALA A 49 21.16 -18.62 -34.15
CA ALA A 49 22.34 -17.75 -34.12
C ALA A 49 22.11 -16.36 -33.48
N GLU A 50 20.89 -15.83 -33.46
CA GLU A 50 20.57 -14.50 -32.90
C GLU A 50 20.31 -14.52 -31.38
N ALA A 51 20.08 -15.70 -30.79
CA ALA A 51 19.85 -15.89 -29.36
C ALA A 51 21.09 -15.59 -28.47
N ARG A 52 22.24 -15.26 -29.06
CA ARG A 52 23.50 -14.97 -28.35
C ARG A 52 23.68 -13.52 -27.91
N LYS A 53 22.66 -12.67 -28.06
CA LYS A 53 22.67 -11.27 -27.60
C LYS A 53 21.60 -10.96 -26.56
N ILE A 54 21.19 -11.95 -25.76
CA ILE A 54 20.45 -11.64 -24.53
C ILE A 54 21.48 -11.05 -23.57
N PRO A 55 21.43 -9.74 -23.23
CA PRO A 55 22.26 -9.24 -22.14
C PRO A 55 21.96 -10.12 -20.95
N THR A 56 22.99 -10.66 -20.30
CA THR A 56 22.86 -11.49 -19.11
C THR A 56 22.00 -10.74 -18.12
N TYR A 57 20.70 -11.01 -18.11
CA TYR A 57 19.83 -10.60 -17.04
C TYR A 57 20.35 -11.43 -15.88
N ILE A 58 21.17 -10.78 -15.07
CA ILE A 58 21.61 -11.27 -13.77
C ILE A 58 20.32 -11.57 -13.01
N MET A 59 19.86 -12.82 -13.15
CA MET A 59 18.81 -13.36 -12.32
C MET A 59 19.37 -13.25 -10.91
N ARG A 60 18.90 -12.25 -10.15
CA ARG A 60 19.17 -12.21 -8.71
C ARG A 60 18.64 -13.54 -8.17
N ASP A 61 19.51 -14.30 -7.51
CA ASP A 61 19.11 -15.55 -6.87
C ASP A 61 17.90 -15.28 -5.97
N PHE A 62 16.85 -16.07 -6.13
CA PHE A 62 15.59 -15.85 -5.42
C PHE A 62 15.75 -16.27 -3.96
N HIS A 63 16.27 -15.37 -3.14
CA HIS A 63 16.45 -15.62 -1.71
C HIS A 63 15.11 -15.50 -0.97
N THR A 64 14.73 -16.58 -0.29
CA THR A 64 13.57 -16.61 0.61
C THR A 64 14.07 -16.88 2.03
N PRO A 65 13.82 -15.97 2.99
CA PRO A 65 14.22 -16.17 4.37
C PRO A 65 13.57 -17.41 4.97
N SER A 66 14.31 -18.13 5.80
CA SER A 66 13.81 -19.32 6.52
C SER A 66 12.70 -19.00 7.52
N SER A 67 12.59 -17.74 7.96
CA SER A 67 11.56 -17.27 8.89
C SER A 67 10.13 -17.35 8.34
N GLY A 68 9.97 -17.45 7.01
CA GLY A 68 8.66 -17.43 6.35
C GLY A 68 7.91 -16.11 6.57
N PRO A 69 6.63 -16.03 6.15
CA PRO A 69 5.76 -14.91 6.47
C PRO A 69 5.72 -14.70 8.00
N PRO A 70 5.66 -13.44 8.47
CA PRO A 70 5.63 -13.16 9.90
C PRO A 70 4.45 -13.88 10.54
N ALA A 71 4.76 -14.79 11.46
CA ALA A 71 3.78 -15.56 12.23
C ALA A 71 3.26 -14.78 13.46
N GLY A 72 3.81 -13.59 13.71
CA GLY A 72 3.44 -12.74 14.85
C GLY A 72 2.08 -12.08 14.67
N ASN A 73 1.41 -11.83 15.80
CA ASN A 73 0.26 -10.94 15.82
C ASN A 73 0.72 -9.54 15.38
N PRO A 74 0.00 -8.87 14.47
CA PRO A 74 0.27 -7.47 14.21
C PRO A 74 0.11 -6.67 15.52
N PRO A 75 0.85 -5.57 15.69
CA PRO A 75 0.72 -4.72 16.86
C PRO A 75 -0.74 -4.33 17.05
N GLY A 76 -1.21 -4.46 18.29
CA GLY A 76 -2.64 -4.33 18.57
C GLY A 76 -3.17 -2.89 18.42
N PRO A 77 -4.50 -2.72 18.27
CA PRO A 77 -5.13 -1.39 18.23
C PRO A 77 -4.89 -0.52 19.46
N HIS A 78 -4.51 -1.12 20.59
CA HIS A 78 -4.20 -0.42 21.83
C HIS A 78 -3.03 0.58 21.66
N ILE A 79 -2.02 0.25 20.84
CA ILE A 79 -0.90 1.16 20.57
C ILE A 79 -1.40 2.40 19.83
N LEU A 80 -2.18 2.21 18.76
CA LEU A 80 -2.77 3.30 17.99
C LEU A 80 -3.69 4.17 18.85
N GLN A 81 -4.43 3.59 19.80
CA GLN A 81 -5.28 4.35 20.73
C GLN A 81 -4.47 5.27 21.66
N LYS A 82 -3.26 4.85 22.08
CA LYS A 82 -2.40 5.63 22.98
C LYS A 82 -1.68 6.77 22.26
N ILE A 83 -1.10 6.51 21.07
CA ILE A 83 -0.30 7.52 20.35
C ILE A 83 -1.08 8.28 19.27
N GLY A 84 -2.24 7.76 18.85
CA GLY A 84 -3.06 8.33 17.78
C GLY A 84 -2.44 8.21 16.39
N GLU A 85 -3.22 8.53 15.34
CA GLU A 85 -2.69 8.55 13.97
C GLU A 85 -1.52 9.53 13.82
N GLU A 86 -1.57 10.70 14.47
CA GLU A 86 -0.48 11.68 14.40
C GLU A 86 0.79 11.18 15.09
N GLY A 87 0.68 10.45 16.20
CA GLY A 87 1.85 9.82 16.83
C GLY A 87 2.51 8.79 15.91
N VAL A 88 1.71 8.02 15.15
CA VAL A 88 2.24 7.11 14.12
C VAL A 88 2.91 7.90 12.99
N ARG A 89 2.28 8.97 12.49
CA ARG A 89 2.89 9.83 11.45
C ARG A 89 4.22 10.41 11.92
N GLN A 90 4.28 10.91 13.16
CA GLN A 90 5.49 11.43 13.76
C GLN A 90 6.57 10.35 13.93
N LEU A 91 6.20 9.15 14.40
CA LEU A 91 7.11 8.00 14.50
C LEU A 91 7.77 7.70 13.16
N LEU A 92 7.00 7.65 12.07
CA LEU A 92 7.53 7.35 10.75
C LEU A 92 8.33 8.51 10.16
N ARG A 93 8.02 9.78 10.48
CA ARG A 93 8.90 10.91 10.14
C ARG A 93 10.26 10.81 10.85
N LEU A 94 10.27 10.51 12.14
CA LEU A 94 11.49 10.29 12.92
C LEU A 94 12.30 9.11 12.38
N HIS A 95 11.62 8.02 11.99
CA HIS A 95 12.25 6.87 11.35
C HIS A 95 12.97 7.26 10.06
N TYR A 96 12.32 8.02 9.17
CA TYR A 96 12.98 8.51 7.95
C TYR A 96 14.14 9.47 8.25
N ASN A 97 14.06 10.31 9.27
CA ASN A 97 15.18 11.16 9.70
C ASN A 97 16.41 10.34 10.12
N HIS A 98 16.21 9.18 10.76
CA HIS A 98 17.29 8.25 11.09
C HIS A 98 17.80 7.51 9.85
N LEU A 99 16.90 7.04 8.97
CA LEU A 99 17.28 6.35 7.73
C LEU A 99 18.19 7.21 6.84
N LEU A 100 17.89 8.49 6.68
CA LEU A 100 18.68 9.42 5.86
C LEU A 100 20.08 9.70 6.40
N LYS A 101 20.35 9.36 7.66
CA LYS A 101 21.67 9.49 8.31
C LYS A 101 22.39 8.14 8.46
N SER A 102 21.77 7.06 8.02
CA SER A 102 22.27 5.69 8.19
C SER A 102 23.17 5.25 7.03
N SER A 103 23.83 4.09 7.18
CA SER A 103 24.61 3.48 6.10
C SER A 103 23.75 3.02 4.91
N ILE A 104 22.43 2.89 5.07
CA ILE A 104 21.49 2.52 4.01
C ILE A 104 20.75 3.73 3.41
N ALA A 105 21.15 4.97 3.73
CA ALA A 105 20.49 6.18 3.25
C ALA A 105 20.34 6.22 1.71
N HIS A 106 21.32 5.66 0.98
CA HIS A 106 21.30 5.57 -0.49
C HIS A 106 20.15 4.73 -1.07
N MET A 107 19.45 3.95 -0.25
CA MET A 107 18.27 3.17 -0.66
C MET A 107 16.96 3.98 -0.63
N PHE A 108 16.99 5.20 -0.09
CA PHE A 108 15.81 6.03 0.17
C PHE A 108 15.87 7.33 -0.65
N PRO A 109 14.71 7.98 -0.90
CA PRO A 109 14.68 9.30 -1.54
C PRO A 109 15.39 10.34 -0.68
N THR A 110 16.02 11.33 -1.32
CA THR A 110 16.69 12.45 -0.63
C THR A 110 15.92 13.76 -0.70
N GLU A 111 15.05 13.91 -1.71
CA GLU A 111 14.25 15.13 -1.89
C GLU A 111 13.19 15.26 -0.79
N PRO A 112 13.04 16.43 -0.14
CA PRO A 112 12.15 16.61 1.01
C PRO A 112 10.71 16.11 0.79
N ASP A 113 10.11 16.45 -0.34
CA ASP A 113 8.73 16.04 -0.66
C ASP A 113 8.60 14.52 -0.87
N ALA A 114 9.64 13.90 -1.46
CA ALA A 114 9.67 12.46 -1.66
C ALA A 114 9.89 11.70 -0.35
N VAL A 115 10.70 12.26 0.56
CA VAL A 115 10.90 11.74 1.92
C VAL A 115 9.58 11.80 2.70
N GLU A 116 8.91 12.96 2.72
CA GLU A 116 7.64 13.10 3.44
C GLU A 116 6.58 12.16 2.86
N PHE A 117 6.49 12.04 1.52
CA PHE A 117 5.58 11.09 0.89
C PHE A 117 5.87 9.64 1.31
N ALA A 118 7.14 9.25 1.38
CA ALA A 118 7.55 7.90 1.75
C ALA A 118 7.26 7.62 3.25
N ALA A 119 7.50 8.59 4.14
CA ALA A 119 7.14 8.52 5.55
C ALA A 119 5.62 8.41 5.76
N GLN A 120 4.85 9.26 5.07
CA GLN A 120 3.39 9.27 5.09
C GLN A 120 2.79 7.95 4.59
N LYS A 121 3.30 7.40 3.50
CA LYS A 121 2.89 6.08 2.98
C LYS A 121 3.20 4.96 3.98
N ASN A 122 4.35 5.03 4.67
CA ASN A 122 4.70 4.08 5.70
C ASN A 122 3.75 4.20 6.92
N ALA A 123 3.44 5.43 7.34
CA ALA A 123 2.48 5.67 8.41
C ALA A 123 1.08 5.15 8.07
N ASP A 124 0.61 5.38 6.85
CA ASP A 124 -0.68 4.87 6.37
C ASP A 124 -0.74 3.33 6.43
N PHE A 125 0.39 2.64 6.20
CA PHE A 125 0.48 1.20 6.38
C PHE A 125 0.35 0.79 7.85
N PHE A 126 1.13 1.41 8.76
CA PHE A 126 1.11 1.07 10.19
C PHE A 126 -0.22 1.42 10.88
N ILE A 127 -0.86 2.53 10.50
CA ILE A 127 -2.19 2.89 10.98
C ILE A 127 -3.20 1.80 10.62
N GLN A 128 -3.23 1.38 9.35
CA GLN A 128 -4.12 0.31 8.91
C GLN A 128 -3.77 -1.03 9.59
N LEU A 129 -2.48 -1.33 9.72
CA LEU A 129 -1.99 -2.56 10.34
C LEU A 129 -2.48 -2.71 11.79
N MET A 130 -2.50 -1.62 12.56
CA MET A 130 -2.99 -1.59 13.94
C MET A 130 -4.52 -1.44 14.03
N GLY A 131 -5.25 -1.67 12.93
CA GLY A 131 -6.72 -1.64 12.93
C GLY A 131 -7.34 -0.25 12.85
N GLY A 132 -6.56 0.77 12.51
CA GLY A 132 -7.05 2.12 12.21
C GLY A 132 -7.70 2.24 10.83
N THR A 133 -7.92 3.48 10.41
CA THR A 133 -8.45 3.81 9.07
C THR A 133 -7.61 3.15 7.97
N PRO A 134 -8.21 2.52 6.94
CA PRO A 134 -7.48 1.77 5.90
C PRO A 134 -6.84 2.69 4.83
N HIS A 135 -6.09 3.70 5.28
CA HIS A 135 -5.44 4.69 4.40
C HIS A 135 -4.58 4.05 3.33
N PHE A 136 -3.78 3.04 3.70
CA PHE A 136 -2.86 2.40 2.77
C PHE A 136 -3.59 1.71 1.62
N SER A 137 -4.59 0.89 1.94
CA SER A 137 -5.29 0.12 0.90
C SER A 137 -6.10 1.02 -0.02
N THR A 138 -6.70 2.09 0.53
CA THR A 138 -7.45 3.08 -0.26
C THR A 138 -6.53 3.87 -1.20
N LYS A 139 -5.33 4.28 -0.77
CA LYS A 139 -4.43 5.14 -1.57
C LYS A 139 -3.42 4.37 -2.44
N HIS A 140 -3.00 3.19 -2.00
CA HIS A 140 -1.86 2.45 -2.57
C HIS A 140 -2.21 1.02 -3.01
N GLY A 141 -3.45 0.58 -2.79
CA GLY A 141 -3.91 -0.77 -3.09
C GLY A 141 -3.43 -1.81 -2.07
N PRO A 142 -3.57 -3.11 -2.37
CA PRO A 142 -3.28 -4.17 -1.40
C PRO A 142 -1.83 -4.12 -0.90
N PRO A 143 -1.58 -4.37 0.40
CA PRO A 143 -0.24 -4.26 0.99
C PRO A 143 0.85 -5.03 0.25
N ARG A 144 0.74 -6.36 0.12
CA ARG A 144 1.70 -7.23 -0.60
C ARG A 144 3.17 -6.82 -0.38
N MET A 145 3.55 -6.57 0.88
CA MET A 145 4.77 -5.83 1.21
C MET A 145 6.04 -6.47 0.65
N ARG A 146 6.23 -7.78 0.83
CA ARG A 146 7.40 -8.47 0.25
C ARG A 146 7.52 -8.27 -1.26
N ALA A 147 6.43 -8.40 -2.01
CA ALA A 147 6.43 -8.19 -3.46
C ALA A 147 6.83 -6.75 -3.84
N ARG A 148 6.41 -5.76 -3.04
CA ARG A 148 6.80 -4.34 -3.23
C ARG A 148 8.26 -4.07 -2.88
N HIS A 149 8.87 -4.92 -2.05
CA HIS A 149 10.28 -4.82 -1.65
C HIS A 149 11.24 -5.61 -2.57
N MET A 150 10.75 -6.54 -3.40
CA MET A 150 11.57 -7.33 -4.34
C MET A 150 12.43 -6.52 -5.33
N PRO A 151 12.04 -5.32 -5.79
CA PRO A 151 12.92 -4.52 -6.67
C PRO A 151 14.22 -4.07 -5.99
N PHE A 152 14.22 -3.96 -4.65
CA PHE A 152 15.35 -3.50 -3.85
C PHE A 152 16.14 -4.69 -3.31
N GLU A 153 17.46 -4.59 -3.30
CA GLU A 153 18.31 -5.59 -2.68
C GLU A 153 18.33 -5.36 -1.17
N ILE A 154 17.69 -6.24 -0.40
CA ILE A 154 17.57 -6.15 1.06
C ILE A 154 18.29 -7.33 1.67
N THR A 155 19.42 -7.02 2.30
CA THR A 155 20.28 -7.96 3.02
C THR A 155 19.90 -7.99 4.49
N ASP A 156 20.39 -8.98 5.23
CA ASP A 156 20.21 -9.01 6.70
C ASP A 156 20.80 -7.76 7.37
N ARG A 157 21.98 -7.32 6.92
CA ARG A 157 22.61 -6.08 7.39
C ARG A 157 21.74 -4.85 7.13
N ALA A 158 21.13 -4.74 5.94
CA ALA A 158 20.25 -3.61 5.64
C ALA A 158 18.99 -3.63 6.51
N LYS A 159 18.42 -4.82 6.76
CA LYS A 159 17.30 -5.02 7.69
C LYS A 159 17.69 -4.60 9.12
N ASP A 160 18.87 -4.97 9.60
CA ASP A 160 19.33 -4.60 10.96
C ASP A 160 19.51 -3.08 11.11
N VAL A 161 20.07 -2.40 10.10
CA VAL A 161 20.18 -0.93 10.09
C VAL A 161 18.80 -0.27 10.06
N TRP A 162 17.86 -0.82 9.27
CA TRP A 162 16.49 -0.33 9.22
C TRP A 162 15.78 -0.45 10.58
N LEU A 163 16.00 -1.56 11.30
CA LEU A 163 15.47 -1.81 12.64
C LEU A 163 16.07 -0.85 13.68
N ASP A 164 17.39 -0.66 13.67
CA ASP A 164 18.07 0.31 14.57
C ASP A 164 17.50 1.73 14.37
N CYS A 165 17.30 2.16 13.13
CA CYS A 165 16.66 3.45 12.84
C CYS A 165 15.24 3.53 13.41
N PHE A 166 14.48 2.43 13.37
CA PHE A 166 13.11 2.39 13.88
C PHE A 166 13.09 2.46 15.41
N PHE A 167 13.99 1.73 16.08
CA PHE A 167 14.09 1.72 17.53
C PHE A 167 14.49 3.09 18.07
N ARG A 168 15.45 3.77 17.42
CA ARG A 168 15.78 5.17 17.76
C ARG A 168 14.59 6.11 17.58
N ALA A 169 13.78 5.92 16.54
CA ALA A 169 12.57 6.71 16.36
C ALA A 169 11.53 6.47 17.47
N MET A 170 11.47 5.25 18.04
CA MET A 170 10.63 4.96 19.22
C MET A 170 11.20 5.55 20.51
N ASP A 171 12.51 5.81 20.59
CA ASP A 171 13.14 6.48 21.71
C ASP A 171 12.94 8.01 21.64
N ASP A 172 12.90 8.57 20.43
CA ASP A 172 12.65 9.99 20.19
C ASP A 172 11.15 10.39 20.29
N LEU A 173 10.25 9.40 20.24
CA LEU A 173 8.82 9.58 20.47
C LEU A 173 8.48 9.21 21.91
N PRO A 174 7.49 9.85 22.57
CA PRO A 174 6.90 9.34 23.81
C PRO A 174 6.08 8.05 23.56
N PHE A 175 6.74 6.98 23.10
CA PHE A 175 6.14 5.69 22.81
C PHE A 175 5.81 4.94 24.12
N PRO A 176 4.63 4.32 24.27
CA PRO A 176 4.24 3.61 25.49
C PRO A 176 5.19 2.47 25.82
N GLU A 177 5.77 2.48 27.03
CA GLU A 177 6.81 1.54 27.41
C GLU A 177 6.28 0.11 27.52
N GLU A 178 5.03 -0.05 27.97
CA GLU A 178 4.38 -1.35 28.10
C GLU A 178 4.15 -2.07 26.77
N ASP A 179 4.11 -1.33 25.65
CA ASP A 179 3.88 -1.90 24.32
C ASP A 179 5.18 -2.04 23.49
N ARG A 180 6.30 -1.52 24.01
CA ARG A 180 7.57 -1.39 23.29
C ARG A 180 8.10 -2.73 22.79
N GLU A 181 8.14 -3.72 23.66
CA GLU A 181 8.73 -5.03 23.33
C GLU A 181 7.84 -5.84 22.37
N GLU A 182 6.51 -5.74 22.48
CA GLU A 182 5.58 -6.33 21.50
C GLU A 182 5.80 -5.72 20.11
N PHE A 183 5.85 -4.39 20.03
CA PHE A 183 6.03 -3.69 18.77
C PHE A 183 7.40 -4.00 18.13
N LYS A 184 8.48 -4.03 18.91
CA LYS A 184 9.81 -4.45 18.43
C LYS A 184 9.82 -5.88 17.92
N ALA A 185 9.21 -6.83 18.66
CA ALA A 185 9.15 -8.23 18.25
C ALA A 185 8.43 -8.39 16.91
N PHE A 186 7.33 -7.66 16.71
CA PHE A 186 6.65 -7.60 15.43
C PHE A 186 7.57 -7.04 14.33
N LEU A 187 8.22 -5.88 14.56
CA LEU A 187 9.12 -5.26 13.58
C LEU A 187 10.23 -6.20 13.15
N VAL A 188 10.87 -6.91 14.08
CA VAL A 188 11.95 -7.87 13.80
C VAL A 188 11.43 -9.00 12.91
N SER A 189 10.29 -9.60 13.24
CA SER A 189 9.69 -10.67 12.44
C SER A 189 9.29 -10.18 11.04
N PHE A 190 8.64 -9.01 10.98
CA PHE A 190 8.13 -8.42 9.75
C PHE A 190 9.25 -7.98 8.81
N ALA A 191 10.29 -7.32 9.34
CA ALA A 191 11.46 -6.90 8.57
C ALA A 191 12.29 -8.10 8.10
N GLY A 192 12.42 -9.14 8.92
CA GLY A 192 13.05 -10.41 8.52
C GLY A 192 12.40 -11.01 7.28
N TRP A 193 11.07 -10.94 7.17
CA TRP A 193 10.35 -11.38 5.98
C TRP A 193 10.60 -10.53 4.72
N MET A 194 11.18 -9.32 4.83
CA MET A 194 11.50 -8.49 3.68
C MET A 194 12.88 -8.81 3.07
N VAL A 195 13.75 -9.52 3.79
CA VAL A 195 15.10 -9.89 3.31
C VAL A 195 14.98 -10.73 2.04
N ASN A 196 15.72 -10.33 1.01
CA ASN A 196 15.63 -10.93 -0.34
C ASN A 196 17.01 -11.08 -1.02
N SER A 197 18.10 -10.90 -0.27
CA SER A 197 19.47 -11.10 -0.72
C SER A 197 20.31 -11.72 0.38
N ALA A 198 21.09 -12.75 0.03
CA ALA A 198 22.03 -13.41 0.94
C ALA A 198 23.44 -12.78 0.93
N LYS A 199 23.66 -11.73 0.13
CA LYS A 199 24.97 -11.07 0.04
C LYS A 199 25.11 -10.11 1.22
N ASP A 200 26.14 -10.26 2.02
CA ASP A 200 26.61 -9.15 2.86
C ASP A 200 27.21 -8.13 1.90
N SER A 201 26.47 -7.05 1.58
CA SER A 201 26.99 -6.00 0.70
C SER A 201 28.30 -5.47 1.29
N VAL A 202 29.39 -5.74 0.56
CA VAL A 202 30.78 -5.33 0.82
C VAL A 202 30.90 -3.82 0.76
#